data_AF-A0A355SZZ1-F1
#
_entry.id   AF-A0A355SZZ1-F1
#
_cell.length_a   1.000
_cell.length_b   1.000
_cell.length_c   1.000
_cell.angle_alpha   90.00
_cell.angle_beta   90.00
_cell.angle_gamma   90.00
#
_symmetry.space_group_name_H-M   'P 1'
#
loop_
_entity.id
_entity.type
_entity.pdbx_description
1 polymer ?
#
loop_
_entity_poly.entity_id
_entity_poly.type
_entity_poly.pdbx_seq_one_letter_code
_entity_poly.pdbx_strand_id
1 'polypeptide(L)' 'VPLLLSVSRKSFLRKLAGTEIGGSAAATLAAELYAASAGVDMIRTHEPRQLADSLSIWGHLGSPVGLLTP' A
#
# COMPACT_ATOMS: atom_id res chain seq x y z
N VAL A 1 -18.85 -8.65 3.79
CA VAL A 1 -18.07 -9.07 4.98
C VAL A 1 -16.77 -8.28 4.99
N PRO A 2 -16.21 -7.89 6.16
CA PRO A 2 -14.95 -7.17 6.20
C PRO A 2 -13.79 -8.03 5.67
N LEU A 3 -12.91 -7.45 4.85
CA LEU A 3 -11.73 -8.09 4.28
C LEU A 3 -10.44 -7.53 4.89
N LEU A 4 -9.66 -8.41 5.51
CA LEU A 4 -8.30 -8.12 5.98
C LEU A 4 -7.27 -8.74 5.05
N LEU A 5 -6.32 -7.93 4.57
CA LEU A 5 -5.24 -8.37 3.70
C LEU A 5 -3.88 -8.21 4.40
N SER A 6 -3.03 -9.25 4.32
CA SER A 6 -1.70 -9.23 4.93
C SER A 6 -0.63 -9.78 3.99
N VAL A 7 -0.04 -8.87 3.23
CA VAL A 7 1.00 -9.16 2.22
C VAL A 7 2.41 -8.78 2.67
N SER A 8 2.53 -8.18 3.86
CA SER A 8 3.78 -7.66 4.39
C SER A 8 4.90 -8.70 4.49
N ARG A 9 6.03 -8.41 3.84
CA ARG A 9 7.26 -9.24 3.80
C ARG A 9 7.06 -10.67 3.26
N LYS A 10 5.98 -10.93 2.51
CA LYS A 10 5.74 -12.24 1.92
C LYS A 10 6.77 -12.54 0.83
N SER A 11 7.27 -13.79 0.80
CA SER A 11 8.36 -14.20 -0.08
C SER A 11 8.04 -14.10 -1.57
N PHE A 12 6.76 -14.19 -1.96
CA PHE A 12 6.35 -14.04 -3.37
C PHE A 12 6.58 -12.60 -3.88
N LEU A 13 6.38 -11.58 -3.05
CA LEU A 13 6.64 -10.18 -3.43
C LEU A 13 8.12 -9.96 -3.75
N ARG A 14 9.00 -10.57 -2.96
CA ARG A 14 10.45 -10.54 -3.21
C ARG A 14 10.83 -11.19 -4.53
N LYS A 15 10.23 -12.35 -4.84
CA LYS A 15 10.43 -13.05 -6.12
C LYS A 15 9.97 -12.20 -7.30
N LEU A 16 8.81 -11.54 -7.19
CA LEU A 16 8.29 -10.65 -8.23
C LEU A 16 9.11 -9.38 -8.40
N ALA A 17 9.61 -8.80 -7.30
CA ALA A 17 10.41 -7.58 -7.31
C ALA A 17 11.90 -7.80 -7.62
N GLY A 18 12.37 -9.05 -7.66
CA GLY A 18 13.79 -9.36 -7.83
C GLY A 18 14.67 -8.89 -6.65
N THR A 19 14.11 -8.83 -5.43
CA THR A 19 14.81 -8.28 -4.26
C THR A 19 15.10 -9.35 -3.20
N GLU A 20 16.22 -9.20 -2.48
CA GLU A 20 16.53 -10.01 -1.30
C GLU A 20 15.69 -9.62 -0.06
N ILE A 21 15.87 -10.34 1.05
CA ILE A 21 15.12 -10.15 2.32
C ILE A 21 15.07 -8.67 2.76
N GLY A 22 16.21 -7.97 2.69
CA GLY A 22 16.34 -6.56 3.09
C GLY A 22 15.67 -5.56 2.12
N GLY A 23 15.35 -5.97 0.89
CA GLY A 23 14.73 -5.11 -0.13
C GLY A 23 13.20 -5.19 -0.20
N SER A 24 12.55 -5.96 0.69
CA SER A 24 11.12 -6.26 0.59
C SER A 24 10.18 -5.11 0.96
N ALA A 25 10.69 -4.01 1.51
CA ALA A 25 9.89 -2.88 1.98
C ALA A 25 9.11 -2.21 0.84
N ALA A 26 9.78 -1.87 -0.27
CA ALA A 26 9.15 -1.23 -1.42
C ALA A 26 8.11 -2.17 -2.10
N ALA A 27 8.46 -3.45 -2.24
CA ALA A 27 7.55 -4.45 -2.81
C ALA A 27 6.30 -4.66 -1.93
N THR A 28 6.48 -4.65 -0.60
CA THR A 28 5.38 -4.70 0.37
C THR A 28 4.47 -3.48 0.21
N LEU A 29 5.04 -2.28 0.24
CA LEU A 29 4.29 -1.03 0.17
C LEU A 29 3.47 -0.92 -1.12
N ALA A 30 4.06 -1.32 -2.26
CA ALA A 30 3.36 -1.33 -3.54
C ALA A 30 2.12 -2.25 -3.53
N ALA A 31 2.24 -3.45 -2.96
CA ALA A 31 1.13 -4.38 -2.83
C ALA A 31 0.05 -3.88 -1.85
N GLU A 32 0.45 -3.21 -0.77
CA GLU A 32 -0.47 -2.63 0.21
C GLU A 32 -1.25 -1.44 -0.37
N LEU A 33 -0.59 -0.55 -1.13
CA LEU A 33 -1.27 0.55 -1.83
C LEU A 33 -2.25 0.05 -2.89
N TYR A 34 -1.87 -0.99 -3.64
CA TYR A 34 -2.80 -1.64 -4.57
C TYR A 34 -4.03 -2.19 -3.85
N ALA A 35 -3.85 -2.90 -2.73
CA ALA A 35 -4.96 -3.40 -1.94
C ALA A 35 -5.86 -2.27 -1.40
N ALA A 36 -5.27 -1.17 -0.90
CA ALA A 36 -6.02 0.00 -0.48
C ALA A 36 -6.85 0.59 -1.62
N SER A 37 -6.26 0.71 -2.82
CA SER A 37 -6.98 1.20 -4.02
C SER A 37 -8.11 0.26 -4.47
N ALA A 38 -8.00 -1.03 -4.16
CA ALA A 38 -9.03 -2.03 -4.44
C ALA A 38 -10.15 -2.09 -3.38
N GLY A 39 -10.08 -1.25 -2.34
CA GLY A 39 -11.14 -1.13 -1.33
C GLY A 39 -11.12 -2.18 -0.23
N VAL A 40 -9.94 -2.71 0.15
CA VAL A 40 -9.85 -3.57 1.34
C VAL A 40 -10.15 -2.78 2.62
N ASP A 41 -10.85 -3.40 3.58
CA ASP A 41 -11.22 -2.73 4.84
C ASP A 41 -10.03 -2.61 5.80
N MET A 42 -9.10 -3.58 5.78
CA MET A 42 -7.99 -3.64 6.72
C MET A 42 -6.71 -4.17 6.07
N ILE A 43 -5.57 -3.55 6.40
CA ILE A 43 -4.24 -4.00 6.00
C ILE A 43 -3.40 -4.28 7.25
N ARG A 44 -2.82 -5.49 7.33
CA ARG A 44 -1.83 -5.83 8.35
C ARG A 44 -0.42 -5.71 7.77
N THR A 45 0.32 -4.72 8.25
CA THR A 45 1.70 -4.40 7.85
C THR A 45 2.69 -4.49 9.03
N HIS A 46 3.97 -4.67 8.71
CA HIS A 46 5.08 -4.52 9.67
C HIS A 46 5.67 -3.10 9.69
N GLU A 47 5.31 -2.27 8.71
CA GLU A 47 5.85 -0.92 8.50
C GLU A 47 4.70 0.11 8.56
N PRO A 48 4.03 0.28 9.72
CA PRO A 48 2.77 1.04 9.82
C PRO A 48 2.93 2.51 9.50
N ARG A 49 4.09 3.11 9.82
CA ARG A 49 4.36 4.52 9.54
C ARG A 49 4.43 4.77 8.03
N GLN A 50 5.21 3.96 7.32
CA GLN A 50 5.43 4.08 5.88
C GLN A 50 4.12 3.86 5.11
N LEU A 51 3.29 2.90 5.53
CA LEU A 51 1.97 2.70 4.95
C LEU A 51 1.05 3.90 5.20
N ALA A 52 1.00 4.42 6.43
CA ALA A 52 0.17 5.58 6.77
C ALA A 52 0.55 6.84 5.98
N ASP A 53 1.86 7.14 5.89
CA ASP A 53 2.37 8.27 5.12
C ASP A 53 2.00 8.12 3.63
N SER A 54 2.16 6.91 3.10
CA SER A 54 1.85 6.63 1.69
C SER A 54 0.36 6.70 1.38
N LEU A 55 -0.52 6.22 2.28
CA LEU A 55 -1.97 6.34 2.14
C LEU A 55 -2.42 7.80 2.21
N SER A 56 -1.81 8.60 3.08
CA SER A 56 -2.08 10.03 3.16
C SER A 56 -1.77 10.71 1.82
N ILE A 57 -0.58 10.49 1.27
CA ILE A 57 -0.19 11.03 -0.05
C ILE A 57 -1.13 10.50 -1.13
N TRP A 58 -1.39 9.18 -1.15
CA TRP A 58 -2.27 8.54 -2.13
C TRP A 58 -3.68 9.14 -2.14
N GLY A 59 -4.24 9.47 -0.97
CA GLY A 59 -5.53 10.14 -0.85
C GLY A 59 -5.53 11.54 -1.47
N HIS A 60 -4.43 12.29 -1.35
CA HIS A 60 -4.29 13.60 -2.00
C HIS A 60 -4.13 13.48 -3.52
N LEU A 61 -3.49 12.41 -4.01
CA LEU A 61 -3.31 12.14 -5.45
C LEU A 61 -4.60 11.64 -6.11
N GLY A 62 -5.37 10.81 -5.40
CA GLY A 62 -6.63 10.22 -5.88
C GLY A 62 -7.82 11.17 -5.80
N SER A 63 -7.73 12.24 -5.01
CA SER A 63 -8.68 13.36 -5.11
C SER A 63 -8.39 14.14 -6.39
N PRO A 64 -9.38 14.34 -7.28
CA PRO A 64 -9.23 15.32 -8.34
C PRO A 64 -9.15 16.72 -7.71
N VAL A 65 -7.93 17.17 -7.41
CA VAL A 65 -7.62 18.57 -7.18
C VAL A 65 -7.84 19.27 -8.52
N GLY A 66 -9.08 19.70 -8.79
CA GLY A 66 -9.39 20.38 -10.06
C GLY A 66 -10.85 20.71 -10.39
N LEU A 67 -11.86 20.37 -9.57
CA LEU A 67 -13.27 20.68 -9.91
C LEU A 67 -13.97 21.70 -9.00
N LEU A 68 -13.27 22.34 -8.06
CA LEU A 68 -13.85 23.39 -7.24
C LEU A 68 -12.85 24.54 -7.01
N THR A 69 -12.74 25.40 -8.02
CA THR A 69 -12.64 26.85 -7.80
C THR A 69 -14.06 27.40 -7.65
N PRO A 70 -14.29 28.28 -6.67
CA PRO A 70 -14.71 29.64 -7.01
C PRO A 70 -13.61 30.66 -6.78
#